data_AF-A0A7W0JGD1-F1
#
_entry.id   AF-A0A7W0JGD1-F1
#
_cell.length_a   1.000
_cell.length_b   1.000
_cell.length_c   1.000
_cell.angle_alpha   90.00
_cell.angle_beta   90.00
_cell.angle_gamma   90.00
#
_symmetry.space_group_name_H-M   'P 1'
#
loop_
_entity.id
_entity.type
_entity.pdbx_description
1 polymer ?
#
loop_
_entity_poly.entity_id
_entity_poly.type
_entity_poly.pdbx_seq_one_letter_code
_entity_poly.pdbx_strand_id
1 'polypeptide(L)'
;IVALEGDKEAGRLERARLDDGGALECDALFFNLGTVPASNLHELLGCRLDPECGLVWVDEDQQTSVPGVYAAGDLTPRSQLAVVAAAEGAMAAIHVHKSLIPESQRV
;
A
#
# COMPACT_ATOMS: atom_id res chain seq x y z
N ILE A 1 -20.71 -14.49 -2.62
CA ILE A 1 -20.93 -14.82 -1.19
C ILE A 1 -22.01 -13.88 -0.66
N VAL A 2 -23.07 -14.42 -0.06
CA VAL A 2 -24.22 -13.65 0.46
C VAL A 2 -24.32 -13.68 1.98
N ALA A 3 -23.69 -14.66 2.63
CA ALA A 3 -23.60 -14.74 4.09
C ALA A 3 -22.40 -15.59 4.51
N LEU A 4 -21.95 -15.39 5.75
CA LEU A 4 -20.95 -16.20 6.44
C LEU A 4 -21.61 -16.89 7.63
N GLU A 5 -21.33 -18.17 7.81
CA GLU A 5 -21.92 -19.02 8.86
C GLU A 5 -20.83 -19.69 9.69
N GLY A 6 -21.11 -19.85 10.98
CA GLY A 6 -20.24 -20.51 11.94
C GLY A 6 -20.56 -20.09 13.38
N ASP A 7 -19.71 -20.52 14.31
CA ASP A 7 -19.83 -20.21 15.73
C ASP A 7 -19.37 -18.78 16.03
N LYS A 8 -20.33 -17.89 16.30
CA LYS A 8 -20.08 -16.48 16.61
C LYS A 8 -19.43 -16.26 17.97
N GLU A 9 -19.74 -17.11 18.96
CA GLU A 9 -19.17 -16.96 20.30
C GLU A 9 -17.70 -17.36 20.31
N ALA A 10 -17.36 -18.40 19.55
CA ALA A 10 -15.98 -18.84 19.39
C ALA A 10 -15.22 -18.16 18.24
N GLY A 11 -15.88 -17.33 17.43
CA GLY A 11 -15.28 -16.61 16.30
C GLY A 11 -14.78 -17.52 15.18
N ARG A 12 -15.45 -18.67 14.93
CA ARG A 12 -15.05 -19.62 13.88
C ARG A 12 -15.96 -19.52 12.67
N LEU A 13 -15.34 -19.42 11.48
CA LEU A 13 -16.04 -19.61 10.21
C LEU A 13 -16.16 -21.12 9.94
N GLU A 14 -17.31 -21.54 9.43
CA GLU A 14 -17.54 -22.92 9.01
C GLU A 14 -17.97 -22.98 7.54
N ARG A 15 -18.69 -21.97 7.05
CA ARG A 15 -19.28 -21.98 5.70
C ARG A 15 -19.52 -20.59 5.13
N ALA A 16 -19.36 -20.45 3.81
CA ALA A 16 -19.82 -19.31 3.04
C ALA A 16 -21.06 -19.67 2.19
N ARG A 17 -22.15 -18.90 2.30
CA ARG A 17 -23.33 -19.04 1.44
C ARG A 17 -23.13 -18.36 0.10
N LEU A 18 -23.50 -19.04 -0.97
CA LEU A 18 -23.51 -18.53 -2.34
C LEU A 18 -24.89 -18.01 -2.72
N ASP A 19 -24.95 -17.16 -3.73
CA ASP A 19 -26.18 -16.49 -4.20
C ASP A 19 -27.14 -17.44 -4.92
N ASP A 20 -26.64 -18.57 -5.42
CA ASP A 20 -27.42 -19.68 -5.97
C ASP A 20 -28.07 -20.58 -4.88
N GLY A 21 -27.89 -20.25 -3.60
CA GLY A 21 -28.37 -21.04 -2.46
C GLY A 21 -27.39 -22.14 -2.01
N GLY A 22 -26.27 -22.30 -2.70
CA GLY A 22 -25.19 -23.22 -2.36
C GLY A 22 -24.39 -22.79 -1.13
N ALA A 23 -23.52 -23.70 -0.69
CA ALA A 23 -22.69 -23.55 0.49
C ALA A 23 -21.30 -24.13 0.25
N LEU A 24 -20.27 -23.38 0.64
CA LEU A 24 -18.87 -23.83 0.62
C LEU A 24 -18.37 -23.93 2.06
N GLU A 25 -17.98 -25.14 2.50
CA GLU A 25 -17.30 -25.33 3.78
C GLU A 25 -15.92 -24.67 3.74
N CYS A 26 -15.61 -23.85 4.74
CA CYS A 26 -14.28 -23.27 4.90
C CYS A 26 -14.04 -22.77 6.33
N ASP A 27 -12.81 -22.94 6.81
CA ASP A 27 -12.39 -22.44 8.13
C ASP A 27 -11.93 -20.97 8.07
N ALA A 28 -11.58 -20.49 6.88
CA ALA A 28 -11.09 -19.13 6.65
C ALA A 28 -11.50 -18.60 5.28
N LEU A 29 -11.67 -17.29 5.21
CA LEU A 29 -11.96 -16.56 3.97
C LEU A 29 -11.00 -15.38 3.86
N PHE A 30 -10.34 -15.27 2.71
CA PHE A 30 -9.51 -14.12 2.36
C PHE A 30 -10.24 -13.32 1.29
N PHE A 31 -10.39 -12.02 1.51
CA PHE A 31 -10.94 -11.10 0.54
C PHE A 31 -10.15 -9.79 0.58
N ASN A 32 -10.06 -9.12 -0.57
CA ASN A 32 -9.46 -7.82 -0.70
C ASN A 32 -10.58 -6.81 -0.99
N LEU A 33 -10.75 -5.80 -0.14
CA LEU A 33 -11.75 -4.73 -0.31
C LEU A 33 -11.23 -3.56 -1.16
N GLY A 34 -10.01 -3.67 -1.67
CA GLY A 34 -9.25 -2.56 -2.21
C GLY A 34 -8.66 -1.69 -1.10
N THR A 35 -7.65 -0.92 -1.46
CA THR A 35 -7.09 0.14 -0.61
C THR A 35 -7.21 1.46 -1.35
N VAL A 36 -7.44 2.52 -0.58
CA VAL A 36 -7.38 3.90 -1.08
C VAL A 36 -6.34 4.66 -0.28
N PRO A 37 -5.60 5.61 -0.90
CA PRO A 37 -4.74 6.51 -0.16
C PRO A 37 -5.48 7.17 1.00
N ALA A 38 -4.83 7.25 2.16
CA ALA A 38 -5.43 7.87 3.35
C ALA A 38 -5.63 9.40 3.22
N SER A 39 -5.02 10.02 2.21
CA SER A 39 -5.17 11.46 1.92
C SER A 39 -4.91 11.75 0.44
N ASN A 40 -5.30 12.94 0.00
CA ASN A 40 -5.05 13.48 -1.33
C ASN A 40 -3.78 14.35 -1.41
N LEU A 41 -2.86 14.26 -0.44
CA LEU A 41 -1.67 15.12 -0.39
C LEU A 41 -0.81 14.99 -1.66
N HIS A 42 -0.70 13.78 -2.20
CA HIS A 42 0.02 13.51 -3.44
C HIS A 42 -0.58 14.24 -4.65
N GLU A 43 -1.92 14.37 -4.72
CA GLU A 43 -2.59 15.15 -5.75
C GLU A 43 -2.33 16.65 -5.58
N LEU A 44 -2.43 17.15 -4.35
CA LEU A 44 -2.19 18.56 -4.02
C LEU A 44 -0.75 19.00 -4.34
N LEU A 45 0.21 18.09 -4.17
CA LEU A 45 1.61 18.30 -4.51
C LEU A 45 1.91 18.10 -6.00
N GLY A 46 0.98 17.57 -6.79
CA GLY A 46 1.16 17.33 -8.22
C GLY A 46 1.99 16.09 -8.55
N CYS A 47 2.04 15.10 -7.65
CA CYS A 47 2.74 13.84 -7.90
C CYS A 47 2.04 13.03 -9.00
N ARG A 48 2.83 12.52 -9.96
CA ARG A 48 2.36 11.60 -10.99
C ARG A 48 2.00 10.25 -10.37
N LEU A 49 0.87 9.69 -10.78
CA LEU A 49 0.50 8.31 -10.48
C LEU A 49 1.11 7.35 -11.49
N ASP A 50 1.46 6.17 -11.03
CA ASP A 50 1.77 5.03 -11.85
C ASP A 50 0.51 4.59 -12.62
N PRO A 51 0.57 4.46 -13.96
CA PRO A 51 -0.61 4.23 -14.79
C PRO A 51 -1.19 2.82 -14.64
N GLU A 52 -0.43 1.84 -14.13
CA GLU A 52 -0.87 0.45 -13.99
C GLU A 52 -1.60 0.23 -12.67
N CYS A 53 -1.04 0.73 -11.56
CA CYS A 53 -1.59 0.51 -10.23
C CYS A 53 -2.33 1.71 -9.61
N GLY A 54 -2.20 2.90 -10.19
CA GLY A 54 -2.85 4.12 -9.69
C GLY A 54 -2.25 4.67 -8.38
N LEU A 55 -1.07 4.18 -7.96
CA LEU A 55 -0.34 4.65 -6.78
C LEU A 55 0.70 5.71 -7.16
N VAL A 56 1.29 6.41 -6.19
CA VAL A 56 2.28 7.46 -6.46
C VAL A 56 3.53 6.85 -7.07
N TRP A 57 3.84 7.22 -8.32
CA TRP A 57 5.06 6.77 -8.96
C TRP A 57 6.28 7.33 -8.21
N VAL A 58 7.28 6.47 -8.01
CA VAL A 58 8.59 6.81 -7.45
C VAL A 58 9.70 6.18 -8.28
N ASP A 59 10.89 6.78 -8.23
CA ASP A 59 12.11 6.16 -8.76
C ASP A 59 12.79 5.21 -7.75
N GLU A 60 13.99 4.74 -8.08
CA GLU A 60 14.78 3.82 -7.23
C GLU A 60 15.19 4.44 -5.88
N ASP A 61 15.20 5.77 -5.80
CA ASP A 61 15.57 6.56 -4.61
C ASP A 61 14.34 6.98 -3.79
N GLN A 62 13.15 6.47 -4.16
CA GLN A 62 11.85 6.81 -3.58
C GLN A 62 11.43 8.27 -3.81
N GLN A 63 12.07 8.98 -4.76
CA GLN A 63 11.69 10.32 -5.14
C GLN A 63 10.49 10.26 -6.09
N THR A 64 9.47 11.07 -5.83
CA THR A 64 8.30 11.19 -6.70
C THR A 64 8.65 11.99 -7.97
N SER A 65 7.69 12.17 -8.87
CA SER A 65 7.87 13.10 -10.00
C SER A 65 8.05 14.57 -9.59
N VAL A 66 7.80 14.92 -8.32
CA VAL A 66 7.94 16.29 -7.79
C VAL A 66 9.27 16.37 -7.03
N PRO A 67 10.23 17.21 -7.48
CA PRO A 67 11.52 17.34 -6.83
C PRO A 67 11.40 17.70 -5.35
N GLY A 68 12.13 16.98 -4.49
CA GLY A 68 12.09 17.16 -3.04
C GLY A 68 10.90 16.51 -2.33
N VAL A 69 9.97 15.89 -3.05
CA VAL A 69 8.88 15.09 -2.49
C VAL A 69 9.19 13.61 -2.67
N TYR A 70 9.13 12.87 -1.57
CA TYR A 70 9.42 11.44 -1.51
C TYR A 70 8.19 10.68 -0.98
N ALA A 71 8.02 9.43 -1.40
CA ALA A 71 6.93 8.56 -0.96
C ALA A 71 7.44 7.14 -0.68
N ALA A 72 6.79 6.45 0.25
CA ALA A 72 7.15 5.09 0.66
C ALA A 72 5.91 4.35 1.19
N GLY A 73 6.00 3.02 1.24
CA GLY A 73 4.95 2.15 1.74
C GLY A 73 3.78 2.04 0.77
N ASP A 74 2.59 1.78 1.32
CA ASP A 74 1.37 1.43 0.56
C ASP A 74 0.89 2.51 -0.44
N LEU A 75 1.46 3.71 -0.36
CA LEU A 75 1.19 4.80 -1.30
C LEU A 75 2.00 4.66 -2.61
N THR A 76 2.98 3.76 -2.66
CA THR A 76 3.88 3.57 -3.82
C THR A 76 3.70 2.19 -4.47
N PRO A 77 4.04 2.03 -5.76
CA PRO A 77 3.98 0.73 -6.45
C PRO A 77 4.94 -0.26 -5.81
N ARG A 78 4.43 -1.24 -5.04
CA ARG A 78 5.13 -2.44 -4.54
C ARG A 78 4.21 -3.22 -3.58
N SER A 79 4.80 -4.19 -2.88
CA SER A 79 4.12 -5.01 -1.88
C SER A 79 3.73 -4.19 -0.64
N GLN A 80 2.47 -4.29 -0.22
CA GLN A 80 1.93 -3.69 1.01
C GLN A 80 2.34 -4.49 2.27
N LEU A 81 3.65 -4.67 2.45
CA LEU A 81 4.24 -5.35 3.59
C LEU A 81 4.94 -4.34 4.48
N ALA A 82 4.72 -4.44 5.80
CA ALA A 82 5.32 -3.53 6.77
C ALA A 82 6.86 -3.44 6.66
N VAL A 83 7.53 -4.57 6.37
CA VAL A 83 8.99 -4.60 6.18
C VAL A 83 9.44 -3.89 4.90
N VAL A 84 8.65 -3.98 3.83
CA VAL A 84 8.92 -3.27 2.57
C VAL A 84 8.72 -1.77 2.77
N ALA A 85 7.63 -1.37 3.42
CA ALA A 85 7.37 0.02 3.77
C ALA A 85 8.49 0.62 4.64
N ALA A 86 9.01 -0.13 5.61
CA ALA A 86 10.14 0.29 6.44
C ALA A 86 11.43 0.46 5.61
N ALA A 87 11.72 -0.47 4.69
CA ALA A 87 12.88 -0.39 3.81
C ALA A 87 12.80 0.81 2.87
N GLU A 88 11.64 1.05 2.26
CA GLU A 88 11.37 2.21 1.41
C GLU A 88 11.48 3.52 2.18
N GLY A 89 10.96 3.57 3.41
CA GLY A 89 11.12 4.73 4.29
C GLY A 89 12.59 5.04 4.58
N ALA A 90 13.42 4.02 4.81
CA ALA A 90 14.86 4.19 4.99
C ALA A 90 15.54 4.70 3.71
N MET A 91 15.18 4.15 2.54
CA MET A 91 15.68 4.61 1.24
C MET A 91 15.33 6.07 0.96
N ALA A 92 14.07 6.45 1.20
CA ALA A 92 13.61 7.83 1.08
C ALA A 92 14.40 8.76 2.02
N ALA A 93 14.56 8.38 3.30
CA ALA A 93 15.28 9.19 4.27
C ALA A 93 16.75 9.43 3.90
N ILE A 94 17.43 8.39 3.39
CA ILE A 94 18.82 8.50 2.91
C ILE A 94 18.91 9.49 1.75
N HIS A 95 17.99 9.43 0.79
CA HIS A 95 18.03 10.31 -0.39
C HIS A 95 17.55 11.72 -0.10
N VAL A 96 16.58 11.90 0.80
CA VAL A 96 16.24 13.21 1.39
C VAL A 96 17.50 13.82 2.00
N HIS A 97 18.22 13.09 2.85
CA HIS A 97 19.45 13.59 3.46
C HIS A 97 20.49 14.01 2.40
N LYS A 98 20.80 13.13 1.44
CA LYS A 98 21.73 13.44 0.33
C LYS A 98 21.31 14.68 -0.47
N SER A 99 20.01 14.86 -0.71
CA SER A 99 19.48 16.00 -1.46
C SER A 99 19.73 17.34 -0.75
N LEU A 100 19.77 17.33 0.59
CA LEU A 100 19.99 18.50 1.43
C LEU A 100 21.47 18.82 1.67
N ILE A 101 22.39 17.88 1.41
CA ILE A 101 23.83 18.14 1.52
C ILE A 101 24.26 19.08 0.38
N PRO A 102 24.86 20.25 0.68
CA PRO A 102 25.38 21.17 -0.33
C PRO A 102 26.43 20.48 -1.21
N GLU A 103 26.52 20.85 -2.49
CA GLU A 103 27.49 20.26 -3.41
C GLU A 103 28.93 20.34 -2.92
N SER A 104 29.28 21.41 -2.19
CA SER A 104 30.61 21.59 -1.58
C SER A 104 30.98 20.59 -0.49
N GLN A 105 30.01 19.80 -0.01
CA GLN A 105 30.15 18.83 1.08
C GLN A 105 29.79 17.40 0.66
N ARG A 106 29.49 17.17 -0.62
CA ARG A 106 29.27 15.82 -1.16
C ARG A 106 30.63 15.13 -1.33
N VAL A 107 30.80 13.98 -0.68
CA VAL A 107 31.98 13.10 -0.78
C VAL A 107 31.81 12.08 -1.88
#